data_AF-A0A914TVM7-F1
#
_entry.id   AF-A0A914TVM7-F1
#
_cell.length_a   1.000
_cell.length_b   1.000
_cell.length_c   1.000
_cell.angle_alpha   90.00
_cell.angle_beta   90.00
_cell.angle_gamma   90.00
#
_symmetry.space_group_name_H-M   'P 1'
#
loop_
_entity.id
_entity.type
_entity.pdbx_description
1 polymer ?
#
loop_
_entity_poly.entity_id
_entity_poly.type
_entity_poly.pdbx_seq_one_letter_code
_entity_poly.pdbx_strand_id
1 'polypeptide(L)'
;NYIVAMEKLLEKYPRAPIFTYTVLSNIHSSSGNQVLAIEILNKGLEAYPNLSEFVMLKTITEAKMHRGDSEGIEAMTRTFIDLCQRDPNNFEAQATYAKISAGKKDWDKAEECFQRASMLARQPQELQLVISESILMRANREAQHLFDTLPSEA
;
A
#
# COMPACT_ATOMS: atom_id res chain seq x y z
N ASN A 1 6.46 -18.35 -22.38
CA ASN A 1 5.95 -18.03 -21.03
C ASN A 1 6.58 -16.71 -20.59
N TYR A 2 5.78 -15.67 -20.33
CA TYR A 2 6.27 -14.31 -20.06
C TYR A 2 7.07 -14.21 -18.76
N ILE A 3 6.71 -15.01 -17.75
CA ILE A 3 7.43 -15.10 -16.46
C ILE A 3 8.88 -15.52 -16.69
N VAL A 4 9.09 -16.64 -17.41
CA VAL A 4 10.43 -17.16 -17.74
C VAL A 4 11.28 -16.15 -18.51
N ALA A 5 10.66 -15.34 -19.38
CA ALA A 5 11.38 -14.30 -20.11
C ALA A 5 11.85 -13.16 -19.19
N MET A 6 11.01 -12.76 -18.23
CA MET A 6 11.36 -11.74 -17.23
C MET A 6 12.40 -12.24 -16.22
N GLU A 7 12.31 -13.50 -15.77
CA GLU A 7 13.30 -14.12 -14.89
C GLU A 7 14.69 -14.12 -15.55
N LYS A 8 14.78 -14.57 -16.80
CA LYS A 8 16.01 -14.51 -17.59
C LYS A 8 16.54 -13.09 -17.79
N LEU A 9 15.64 -12.12 -17.90
CA LEU A 9 16.02 -10.71 -18.02
C LEU A 9 16.69 -10.23 -16.73
N LEU A 10 16.15 -10.59 -15.56
CA LEU A 10 16.74 -10.25 -14.26
C LEU A 10 18.07 -10.95 -14.01
N GLU A 11 18.20 -12.21 -14.44
CA GLU A 11 19.47 -12.94 -14.36
C GLU A 11 20.56 -12.26 -15.20
N LYS A 12 20.22 -11.82 -16.41
CA LYS A 12 21.19 -11.23 -17.33
C LYS A 12 21.48 -9.76 -17.03
N TYR A 13 20.48 -9.02 -16.55
CA TYR A 13 20.57 -7.59 -16.30
C TYR A 13 20.02 -7.27 -14.90
N PRO A 14 20.91 -7.19 -13.89
CA PRO A 14 20.51 -6.81 -12.53
C PRO A 14 19.95 -5.39 -12.40
N ARG A 15 19.99 -4.57 -13.45
CA ARG A 15 19.27 -3.29 -13.59
C ARG A 15 18.33 -3.34 -14.80
N ALA A 16 17.47 -4.35 -14.82
CA ALA A 16 16.40 -4.44 -15.81
C ALA A 16 15.37 -3.32 -15.59
N PRO A 17 14.50 -2.99 -16.57
CA PRO A 17 13.45 -2.00 -16.37
C PRO A 17 12.62 -2.26 -15.11
N ILE A 18 12.27 -1.21 -14.36
CA ILE A 18 11.53 -1.26 -13.08
C ILE A 18 10.31 -2.18 -13.17
N PHE A 19 9.54 -2.08 -14.25
CA PHE A 19 8.33 -2.88 -14.46
C PHE A 19 8.60 -4.40 -14.44
N THR A 20 9.82 -4.84 -14.73
CA THR A 20 10.22 -6.26 -14.67
C THR A 20 10.06 -6.80 -13.26
N TYR A 21 10.56 -6.05 -12.27
CA TYR A 21 10.47 -6.42 -10.86
C TYR A 21 9.02 -6.32 -10.36
N THR A 22 8.33 -5.22 -10.66
CA THR A 22 6.98 -4.98 -10.13
C THR A 22 5.94 -5.94 -10.71
N VAL A 23 6.03 -6.27 -12.00
CA VAL A 23 5.13 -7.25 -12.62
C VAL A 23 5.41 -8.66 -12.10
N LEU A 24 6.68 -9.09 -12.05
CA LEU A 24 7.03 -10.41 -11.50
C LEU A 24 6.61 -10.55 -10.03
N SER A 25 6.89 -9.55 -9.20
CA SER A 25 6.49 -9.58 -7.79
C SER A 25 4.98 -9.65 -7.62
N ASN A 26 4.22 -8.90 -8.42
CA ASN A 26 2.76 -8.93 -8.38
C ASN A 26 2.19 -10.26 -8.85
N ILE A 27 2.78 -10.88 -9.89
CA ILE A 27 2.41 -12.23 -10.33
C ILE A 27 2.62 -13.23 -9.19
N HIS A 28 3.83 -13.26 -8.60
CA HIS A 28 4.12 -14.18 -7.50
C HIS A 28 3.24 -13.92 -6.27
N SER A 29 3.03 -12.67 -5.90
CA SER A 29 2.14 -12.31 -4.79
C SER A 29 0.70 -12.76 -5.04
N SER A 30 0.20 -12.61 -6.27
CA SER A 30 -1.16 -13.02 -6.65
C SER A 30 -1.32 -14.54 -6.71
N SER A 31 -0.24 -15.26 -7.05
CA SER A 31 -0.19 -16.72 -7.00
C SER A 31 0.02 -17.28 -5.59
N GLY A 32 0.04 -16.43 -4.55
CA GLY A 32 0.24 -16.85 -3.17
C GLY A 32 1.69 -17.17 -2.80
N ASN A 33 2.66 -16.84 -3.66
CA ASN A 33 4.09 -17.02 -3.42
C ASN A 33 4.70 -15.72 -2.87
N GLN A 34 4.32 -15.30 -1.66
CA GLN A 34 4.75 -14.01 -1.11
C GLN A 34 6.26 -13.95 -0.86
N VAL A 35 6.89 -15.06 -0.47
CA VAL A 35 8.34 -15.15 -0.26
C VAL A 35 9.09 -14.77 -1.55
N LEU A 36 8.69 -15.35 -2.67
CA LEU A 36 9.31 -15.07 -3.97
C LEU A 36 9.01 -13.65 -4.43
N ALA A 37 7.79 -13.14 -4.18
CA ALA A 37 7.49 -11.74 -4.46
C ALA A 37 8.40 -10.76 -3.70
N ILE A 38 8.67 -11.02 -2.42
CA ILE A 38 9.60 -10.23 -1.60
C ILE A 38 11.03 -10.36 -2.11
N GLU A 39 11.48 -11.56 -2.52
CA GLU A 39 12.81 -11.74 -3.10
C GLU A 39 13.01 -10.90 -4.37
N ILE A 40 12.02 -10.90 -5.28
CA ILE A 40 12.06 -10.07 -6.48
C ILE A 40 12.11 -8.58 -6.13
N LEU A 41 11.33 -8.14 -5.13
CA LEU A 41 11.33 -6.74 -4.69
C LEU A 41 12.66 -6.34 -4.03
N ASN A 42 13.30 -7.24 -3.29
CA ASN A 42 14.64 -7.01 -2.74
C ASN A 42 15.69 -6.84 -3.85
N LYS A 43 15.65 -7.67 -4.90
CA LYS A 43 16.50 -7.47 -6.09
C LYS A 43 16.24 -6.11 -6.76
N GLY A 44 14.98 -5.66 -6.77
CA GLY A 44 14.60 -4.33 -7.23
C GLY A 44 15.21 -3.20 -6.38
N LEU A 45 15.17 -3.34 -5.05
CA LEU A 45 15.78 -2.39 -4.11
C LEU A 45 17.31 -2.35 -4.22
N GLU A 46 17.98 -3.48 -4.45
CA GLU A 46 19.42 -3.52 -4.72
C GLU A 46 19.78 -2.75 -6.00
N ALA A 47 18.95 -2.92 -7.05
CA ALA A 47 19.14 -2.26 -8.33
C ALA A 47 18.82 -0.74 -8.28
N TYR A 48 17.79 -0.38 -7.51
CA TYR A 48 17.22 0.97 -7.40
C TYR A 48 16.90 1.34 -5.92
N PRO A 49 17.92 1.69 -5.11
CA PRO A 49 17.76 1.82 -3.65
C PRO A 49 16.81 2.91 -3.15
N ASN A 50 16.49 3.89 -3.99
CA ASN A 50 15.67 5.04 -3.62
C ASN A 50 14.28 5.03 -4.25
N LEU A 51 13.86 3.90 -4.84
CA LEU A 51 12.55 3.82 -5.47
C LEU A 51 11.48 3.41 -4.44
N SER A 52 10.66 4.38 -4.04
CA SER A 52 9.55 4.18 -3.09
C SER A 52 8.59 3.07 -3.50
N GLU A 53 8.41 2.83 -4.80
CA GLU A 53 7.55 1.77 -5.33
C GLU A 53 7.93 0.37 -4.79
N PHE A 54 9.22 0.04 -4.77
CA PHE A 54 9.66 -1.26 -4.24
C PHE A 54 9.50 -1.37 -2.74
N VAL A 55 9.75 -0.28 -2.01
CA VAL A 55 9.52 -0.24 -0.56
C VAL A 55 8.04 -0.49 -0.25
N MET A 56 7.13 0.23 -0.93
CA MET A 56 5.68 0.05 -0.74
C MET A 56 5.22 -1.37 -1.07
N LEU A 57 5.57 -1.88 -2.26
CA LEU A 57 5.14 -3.21 -2.70
C LEU A 57 5.65 -4.29 -1.75
N LYS A 58 6.89 -4.17 -1.27
CA LYS A 58 7.49 -5.13 -0.32
C LYS A 58 6.75 -5.09 1.00
N THR A 59 6.56 -3.91 1.58
CA THR A 59 5.86 -3.74 2.85
C THR A 59 4.41 -4.24 2.78
N ILE A 60 3.68 -3.95 1.70
CA ILE A 60 2.33 -4.49 1.51
C ILE A 60 2.35 -6.02 1.39
N THR A 61 3.36 -6.58 0.72
CA THR A 61 3.50 -8.04 0.55
C THR A 61 3.83 -8.72 1.88
N GLU A 62 4.71 -8.14 2.68
CA GLU A 62 5.04 -8.58 4.04
C GLU A 62 3.79 -8.53 4.94
N ALA A 63 3.05 -7.42 4.95
CA ALA A 63 1.82 -7.29 5.73
C ALA A 63 0.77 -8.36 5.35
N LYS A 64 0.70 -8.75 4.06
CA LYS A 64 -0.17 -9.85 3.60
C LYS A 64 0.26 -11.22 4.10
N MET A 65 1.55 -11.45 4.35
CA MET A 65 2.04 -12.70 4.95
C MET A 65 1.65 -12.79 6.42
N HIS A 66 1.73 -11.66 7.13
CA HIS A 66 1.45 -11.55 8.55
C HIS A 66 -0.02 -11.16 8.82
N ARG A 67 -0.99 -11.73 8.10
CA ARG A 67 -2.40 -11.29 8.18
C ARG A 67 -2.88 -11.20 9.63
N GLY A 68 -3.22 -9.98 10.06
CA GLY A 68 -3.78 -9.72 11.39
C GLY A 68 -2.74 -9.63 12.51
N ASP A 69 -1.45 -9.68 12.18
CA ASP A 69 -0.37 -9.41 13.13
C ASP A 69 -0.27 -7.89 13.38
N SER A 70 -0.42 -7.50 14.64
CA SER A 70 -0.26 -6.11 15.08
C SER A 70 1.13 -5.58 14.70
N GLU A 71 2.17 -6.41 14.78
CA GLU A 71 3.54 -5.99 14.46
C GLU A 71 3.68 -5.67 12.97
N GLY A 72 3.08 -6.48 12.10
CA GLY A 72 3.06 -6.25 10.65
C GLY A 72 2.31 -4.96 10.28
N ILE A 73 1.18 -4.69 10.93
CA ILE A 73 0.41 -3.46 10.71
C ILE A 73 1.19 -2.23 11.19
N GLU A 74 1.87 -2.32 12.33
CA GLU A 74 2.71 -1.24 12.84
C GLU A 74 3.92 -0.97 11.96
N ALA A 75 4.63 -2.02 11.53
CA ALA A 75 5.74 -1.90 10.60
C ALA A 75 5.29 -1.23 9.30
N MET A 76 4.17 -1.68 8.74
CA MET A 76 3.56 -1.06 7.56
C MET A 76 3.23 0.41 7.81
N THR A 77 2.64 0.76 8.95
CA THR A 77 2.32 2.14 9.30
C THR A 77 3.58 3.02 9.32
N ARG A 78 4.66 2.57 9.99
CA ARG A 78 5.91 3.32 10.07
C ARG A 78 6.51 3.57 8.68
N THR A 79 6.52 2.57 7.81
CA THR A 79 7.01 2.71 6.44
C THR A 79 6.21 3.76 5.66
N PHE A 80 4.89 3.71 5.72
CA PHE A 80 4.06 4.66 4.97
C PHE A 80 4.14 6.09 5.53
N ILE A 81 4.38 6.26 6.83
CA ILE A 81 4.71 7.56 7.43
C ILE A 81 6.03 8.10 6.84
N ASP A 82 7.11 7.30 6.85
CA ASP A 82 8.41 7.70 6.30
C ASP A 82 8.29 8.09 4.82
N LEU A 83 7.58 7.27 4.02
CA LEU A 83 7.36 7.55 2.61
C LEU A 83 6.61 8.86 2.38
N CYS A 84 5.55 9.13 3.15
CA CYS A 84 4.81 10.39 3.04
C CYS A 84 5.65 11.61 3.49
N GLN A 85 6.60 11.43 4.41
CA GLN A 85 7.52 12.50 4.82
C GLN A 85 8.59 12.77 3.77
N ARG A 86 9.16 11.71 3.17
CA ARG A 86 10.22 11.81 2.15
C ARG A 86 9.69 12.27 0.80
N ASP A 87 8.49 11.85 0.44
CA ASP A 87 7.81 12.23 -0.79
C ASP A 87 6.33 12.59 -0.50
N PRO A 88 6.07 13.84 -0.07
CA PRO A 88 4.71 14.32 0.23
C PRO A 88 3.76 14.35 -0.98
N ASN A 89 4.29 14.17 -2.20
CA ASN A 89 3.54 14.18 -3.44
C ASN A 89 3.34 12.77 -4.01
N ASN A 90 3.70 11.73 -3.25
CA ASN A 90 3.46 10.35 -3.63
C ASN A 90 1.99 9.98 -3.42
N PHE A 91 1.23 9.91 -4.52
CA PHE A 91 -0.19 9.56 -4.49
C PHE A 91 -0.43 8.22 -3.78
N GLU A 92 0.29 7.17 -4.17
CA GLU A 92 0.11 5.82 -3.65
C GLU A 92 0.44 5.71 -2.17
N ALA A 93 1.46 6.41 -1.69
CA ALA A 93 1.82 6.44 -0.28
C ALA A 93 0.73 7.14 0.54
N GLN A 94 0.24 8.30 0.08
CA GLN A 94 -0.84 9.03 0.75
C GLN A 94 -2.13 8.22 0.79
N ALA A 95 -2.54 7.63 -0.34
CA ALA A 95 -3.75 6.81 -0.43
C ALA A 95 -3.64 5.55 0.46
N THR A 96 -2.48 4.90 0.50
CA THR A 96 -2.28 3.71 1.32
C THR A 96 -2.22 4.06 2.81
N TYR A 97 -1.55 5.15 3.18
CA TYR A 97 -1.53 5.60 4.57
C TYR A 97 -2.93 5.96 5.07
N ALA A 98 -3.75 6.61 4.23
CA ALA A 98 -5.14 6.88 4.54
C ALA A 98 -5.94 5.62 4.90
N LYS A 99 -5.77 4.53 4.13
CA LYS A 99 -6.41 3.22 4.41
C LYS A 99 -5.94 2.62 5.71
N ILE A 100 -4.64 2.70 6.00
CA ILE A 100 -4.05 2.18 7.24
C ILE A 100 -4.63 2.94 8.43
N SER A 101 -4.66 4.27 8.38
CA SER A 101 -5.25 5.13 9.42
C SER A 101 -6.74 4.84 9.60
N ALA A 102 -7.50 4.70 8.51
CA ALA A 102 -8.91 4.33 8.56
C ALA A 102 -9.13 2.96 9.22
N GLY A 103 -8.29 1.96 8.89
CA GLY A 103 -8.33 0.64 9.52
C GLY A 103 -8.03 0.68 11.02
N LYS A 104 -7.20 1.64 11.46
CA LYS A 104 -6.91 1.93 12.88
C LYS A 104 -7.96 2.80 13.57
N LYS A 105 -9.02 3.20 12.84
CA LYS A 105 -10.03 4.17 13.29
C LYS A 105 -9.47 5.55 13.62
N ASP A 106 -8.28 5.87 13.13
CA ASP A 106 -7.73 7.24 13.15
C ASP A 106 -8.36 8.02 11.98
N TRP A 107 -9.61 8.40 12.19
CA TRP A 107 -10.45 8.99 11.15
C TRP A 107 -9.94 10.34 10.67
N ASP A 108 -9.37 11.14 11.57
CA ASP A 108 -8.90 12.48 11.25
C ASP A 108 -7.63 12.38 10.39
N LYS A 109 -6.69 11.48 10.73
CA LYS A 109 -5.52 11.26 9.88
C LYS A 109 -5.88 10.62 8.54
N ALA A 110 -6.84 9.69 8.54
CA ALA A 110 -7.32 9.08 7.30
C ALA A 110 -7.89 10.12 6.34
N GLU A 111 -8.74 11.03 6.83
CA GLU A 111 -9.34 12.10 6.06
C GLU A 111 -8.27 13.05 5.49
N GLU A 112 -7.29 13.48 6.30
CA GLU A 112 -6.16 14.30 5.83
C GLU A 112 -5.41 13.64 4.66
N CYS A 113 -5.08 12.36 4.80
CA CYS A 113 -4.33 11.62 3.79
C CYS A 113 -5.16 11.38 2.52
N PHE A 114 -6.47 11.06 2.64
CA PHE A 114 -7.36 10.93 1.49
C PHE A 114 -7.53 12.25 0.74
N GLN A 115 -7.67 13.37 1.46
CA GLN A 115 -7.71 14.69 0.83
C GLN A 115 -6.43 14.97 0.06
N ARG A 116 -5.26 14.70 0.67
CA ARG A 116 -3.98 14.87 -0.02
C ARG A 116 -3.87 13.99 -1.27
N ALA A 117 -4.22 12.70 -1.16
CA ALA A 117 -4.23 11.78 -2.29
C ALA A 117 -5.16 12.26 -3.41
N SER A 118 -6.34 12.80 -3.08
CA SER A 118 -7.27 13.32 -4.09
C SER A 118 -6.70 14.48 -4.90
N MET A 119 -5.89 15.35 -4.27
CA MET A 119 -5.22 16.46 -4.95
C MET A 119 -4.05 16.00 -5.83
N LEU A 120 -3.48 14.82 -5.53
CA LEU A 120 -2.35 14.25 -6.24
C LEU A 120 -2.76 13.29 -7.37
N ALA A 121 -4.04 12.88 -7.41
CA ALA A 121 -4.56 11.98 -8.43
C ALA A 121 -4.34 12.57 -9.82
N ARG A 122 -3.68 11.80 -10.68
CA ARG A 122 -3.38 12.19 -12.07
C ARG A 122 -4.39 11.61 -13.06
N GLN A 123 -5.08 10.55 -12.65
CA GLN A 123 -6.04 9.84 -13.48
C GLN A 123 -7.44 9.88 -12.85
N PRO A 124 -8.51 9.93 -13.68
CA PRO A 124 -9.88 9.88 -13.17
C PRO A 124 -10.16 8.67 -12.28
N GLN A 125 -9.56 7.51 -12.59
CA GLN A 125 -9.74 6.27 -11.83
C GLN A 125 -9.09 6.34 -10.44
N GLU A 126 -7.91 6.96 -10.33
CA GLU A 126 -7.24 7.21 -9.05
C GLU A 126 -8.08 8.11 -8.14
N LEU A 127 -8.61 9.20 -8.70
CA LEU A 127 -9.49 10.11 -7.98
C LEU A 127 -10.77 9.41 -7.54
N GLN A 128 -11.41 8.65 -8.44
CA GLN A 128 -12.62 7.89 -8.13
C GLN A 128 -12.38 6.88 -7.00
N LEU A 129 -11.24 6.19 -7.02
CA LEU A 129 -10.86 5.24 -5.97
C LEU A 129 -10.78 5.95 -4.60
N VAL A 130 -10.00 7.04 -4.53
CA VAL A 130 -9.80 7.79 -3.28
C VAL A 130 -11.10 8.38 -2.76
N ILE A 131 -11.95 8.94 -3.63
CA ILE A 131 -13.26 9.47 -3.23
C ILE A 131 -14.14 8.35 -2.66
N SER A 132 -14.19 7.20 -3.33
CA SER A 132 -15.00 6.07 -2.89
C SER A 132 -14.56 5.57 -1.52
N GLU A 133 -13.25 5.47 -1.29
CA GLU A 133 -12.68 5.03 -0.01
C GLU A 133 -12.89 6.06 1.11
N SER A 134 -12.78 7.35 0.81
CA SER A 134 -13.10 8.42 1.75
C SER A 134 -14.58 8.38 2.16
N ILE A 135 -15.51 8.17 1.21
CA ILE A 135 -16.94 8.02 1.51
C ILE A 135 -17.18 6.81 2.42
N LEU A 136 -16.59 5.66 2.11
CA LEU A 136 -16.70 4.45 2.94
C LEU A 136 -16.16 4.69 4.36
N MET A 137 -15.03 5.38 4.49
CA MET A 137 -14.47 5.75 5.78
C MET A 137 -15.43 6.63 6.58
N ARG A 138 -16.07 7.65 5.97
CA ARG A 138 -17.02 8.52 6.67
C ARG A 138 -18.25 7.75 7.14
N ALA A 139 -18.81 6.90 6.29
CA ALA A 139 -19.91 6.02 6.65
C ALA A 139 -19.54 5.10 7.83
N ASN A 140 -18.32 4.55 7.85
CA ASN A 140 -17.84 3.72 8.95
C ASN A 140 -17.68 4.53 10.26
N ARG A 141 -17.15 5.76 10.18
CA ARG A 141 -17.04 6.67 11.33
C ARG A 141 -18.41 6.98 11.93
N GLU A 142 -19.39 7.32 11.08
CA GLU A 142 -20.76 7.62 11.48
C GLU A 142 -21.45 6.39 12.11
N ALA A 143 -21.33 5.22 11.48
CA ALA A 143 -21.90 3.98 12.00
C ALA A 143 -21.31 3.63 13.38
N GLN A 144 -20.00 3.81 13.56
CA GLN A 144 -19.34 3.60 14.85
C GLN A 144 -19.85 4.58 15.91
N HIS A 145 -19.94 5.87 15.57
CA HIS A 145 -20.48 6.88 16.49
C HIS A 145 -21.92 6.57 16.90
N LEU A 146 -22.78 6.17 15.95
CA LEU A 146 -24.14 5.74 16.26
C LEU A 146 -24.14 4.56 17.23
N PHE A 147 -23.33 3.53 16.95
CA PHE A 147 -23.19 2.37 17.82
C PHE A 147 -22.74 2.75 19.24
N ASP A 148 -21.72 3.61 19.36
CA ASP A 148 -21.17 4.04 20.65
C ASP A 148 -22.15 4.91 21.47
N THR A 149 -23.13 5.52 20.82
CA THR A 149 -24.15 6.39 21.45
C THR A 149 -25.49 5.68 21.69
N LEU A 150 -25.62 4.40 21.32
CA LEU A 150 -26.80 3.61 21.67
C LEU A 150 -26.89 3.47 23.19
N PRO A 151 -28.07 3.69 23.80
CA PRO A 151 -28.27 3.38 25.21
C PRO A 151 -28.00 1.89 25.43
N SER A 152 -27.15 1.55 26.40
CA SER A 152 -27.06 0.16 26.87
C SER A 152 -28.44 -0.20 27.43
N GLU A 153 -29.11 -1.20 26.85
CA GLU A 153 -30.38 -1.70 27.38
C GLU A 153 -30.21 -1.99 28.88
N ALA A 154 -31.02 -1.30 29.71
CA ALA A 154 -31.07 -1.43 31.16
C ALA A 154 -32.11 -2.47 31.59
#